data_AF-A0A640VZN7-F1
#
_entry.id   AF-A0A640VZN7-F1
#
_cell.length_a   1.000
_cell.length_b   1.000
_cell.length_c   1.000
_cell.angle_alpha   90.00
_cell.angle_beta   90.00
_cell.angle_gamma   90.00
#
_symmetry.space_group_name_H-M   'P 1'
#
loop_
_entity.id
_entity.type
_entity.pdbx_description
1 polymer ?
#
loop_
_entity_poly.entity_id
_entity_poly.type
_entity_poly.pdbx_seq_one_letter_code
_entity_poly.pdbx_strand_id
1 'polypeptide(L)'
;MAYSFHPLFFILFLFLSFLIFFFSKKDYLSAFFSLGIFFLLPWVFYIGIWIYGERWMSYDETHSAIIPLVIAIASFVTILTYIFARFAKSKEYTSILNLSLIFAHMLDGWTSYFAIVDPFHMGLSYGEKHPLPLFLMQKFGLSYPIIKFVIVIAIIYAMDVYLKEELKERLTLANLIKFFILILGLSPGLRDMLRIAMGI
;
A
#
# COMPACT_ATOMS: atom_id res chain seq x y z
N MET A 1 17.14 -18.34 -19.63
CA MET A 1 15.97 -18.86 -20.37
C MET A 1 14.92 -17.74 -20.35
N ALA A 2 14.57 -17.14 -21.49
CA ALA A 2 13.55 -16.10 -21.52
C ALA A 2 12.20 -16.76 -21.30
N TYR A 3 11.61 -16.60 -20.11
CA TYR A 3 10.26 -17.08 -19.85
C TYR A 3 9.29 -16.22 -20.66
N SER A 4 8.97 -16.70 -21.87
CA SER A 4 7.90 -16.15 -22.68
C SER A 4 6.59 -16.49 -21.99
N PHE A 5 5.81 -15.48 -21.61
CA PHE A 5 4.47 -15.68 -21.09
C PHE A 5 3.71 -16.56 -22.09
N HIS A 6 3.35 -17.78 -21.69
CA HIS A 6 2.53 -18.58 -22.56
C HIS A 6 1.20 -17.82 -22.68
N PRO A 7 0.77 -17.42 -23.89
CA PRO A 7 -0.44 -16.58 -24.06
C PRO A 7 -1.70 -17.17 -23.41
N LEU A 8 -1.68 -18.47 -23.11
CA LEU A 8 -2.70 -19.21 -22.39
C LEU A 8 -2.96 -18.68 -20.97
N PHE A 9 -1.95 -18.25 -20.23
CA PHE A 9 -2.17 -17.69 -18.88
C PHE A 9 -2.91 -16.34 -18.95
N PHE A 10 -2.57 -15.51 -19.94
CA PHE A 10 -3.29 -14.26 -20.18
C PHE A 10 -4.77 -14.52 -20.52
N ILE A 11 -5.01 -15.48 -21.40
CA ILE A 11 -6.36 -15.90 -21.79
C ILE A 11 -7.12 -16.47 -20.60
N LEU A 12 -6.47 -17.24 -19.73
CA LEU A 12 -7.08 -17.76 -18.49
C LEU A 12 -7.50 -16.63 -17.53
N PHE A 13 -6.62 -15.64 -17.29
CA PHE A 13 -6.93 -14.50 -16.43
C PHE A 13 -8.04 -13.62 -17.01
N LEU A 14 -8.03 -13.41 -18.33
CA LEU A 14 -9.11 -12.73 -19.04
C LEU A 14 -10.43 -13.48 -18.87
N PHE A 15 -10.42 -14.80 -19.06
CA PHE A 15 -11.59 -15.64 -18.91
C PHE A 15 -12.14 -15.62 -17.48
N LEU A 16 -11.27 -15.70 -16.46
CA LEU A 16 -11.68 -15.62 -15.06
C LEU A 16 -12.27 -14.25 -14.72
N SER A 17 -11.65 -13.16 -15.17
CA SER A 17 -12.19 -11.81 -15.01
C SER A 17 -13.57 -11.68 -15.69
N PHE A 18 -13.72 -12.20 -16.90
CA PHE A 18 -14.99 -12.19 -17.62
C PHE A 18 -16.07 -13.02 -16.94
N LEU A 19 -15.73 -14.20 -16.38
CA LEU A 19 -16.65 -15.01 -15.61
C LEU A 19 -17.15 -14.27 -14.37
N ILE A 20 -16.25 -13.61 -13.64
CA ILE A 20 -16.62 -12.80 -12.46
C ILE A 20 -17.59 -11.70 -12.88
N PHE A 21 -17.34 -11.01 -13.99
CA PHE A 21 -18.28 -10.03 -14.53
C PHE A 21 -19.64 -10.65 -14.89
N PHE A 22 -19.63 -11.80 -15.56
CA PHE A 22 -20.83 -12.46 -16.07
C PHE A 22 -21.76 -12.94 -14.94
N PHE A 23 -21.19 -13.46 -13.85
CA PHE A 23 -21.93 -13.90 -12.66
C PHE A 23 -22.27 -12.77 -11.69
N SER A 24 -21.70 -11.58 -11.87
CA SER A 24 -22.01 -10.41 -11.04
C SER A 24 -23.25 -9.67 -11.55
N LYS A 25 -23.63 -8.58 -10.86
CA LYS A 25 -24.82 -7.78 -11.17
C LYS A 25 -24.76 -7.01 -12.49
N LYS A 26 -23.66 -7.12 -13.24
CA LYS A 26 -23.39 -6.44 -14.53
C LYS A 26 -23.57 -4.92 -14.45
N ASP A 27 -23.29 -4.34 -13.28
CA ASP A 27 -23.22 -2.90 -13.07
C ASP A 27 -21.79 -2.37 -13.30
N TYR A 28 -21.65 -1.05 -13.25
CA TYR A 28 -20.35 -0.37 -13.42
C TYR A 28 -19.34 -0.83 -12.35
N LEU A 29 -19.79 -1.08 -11.12
CA LEU A 29 -18.93 -1.58 -10.03
C LEU A 29 -18.36 -2.96 -10.36
N SER A 30 -19.22 -3.88 -10.83
CA SER A 30 -18.81 -5.22 -11.25
C SER A 30 -17.84 -5.16 -12.43
N ALA A 31 -18.04 -4.23 -13.36
CA ALA A 31 -17.12 -4.01 -14.48
C ALA A 31 -15.74 -3.54 -14.01
N PHE A 32 -15.68 -2.50 -13.17
CA PHE A 32 -14.42 -1.99 -12.61
C PHE A 32 -13.69 -3.03 -11.77
N PHE A 33 -14.43 -3.78 -10.94
CA PHE A 33 -13.86 -4.86 -10.13
C PHE A 33 -13.25 -5.97 -11.00
N SER A 34 -13.99 -6.41 -12.02
CA SER A 34 -13.51 -7.46 -12.93
C SER A 34 -12.28 -7.01 -13.73
N LEU A 35 -12.28 -5.77 -14.23
CA LEU A 35 -11.09 -5.17 -14.85
C LEU A 35 -9.90 -5.11 -13.89
N GLY A 36 -10.14 -4.73 -12.63
CA GLY A 36 -9.10 -4.75 -11.60
C GLY A 36 -8.48 -6.14 -11.41
N ILE A 37 -9.31 -7.18 -11.33
CA ILE A 37 -8.85 -8.58 -11.22
C ILE A 37 -8.02 -8.99 -12.44
N PHE A 38 -8.46 -8.62 -13.64
CA PHE A 38 -7.74 -8.93 -14.86
C PHE A 38 -6.30 -8.41 -14.85
N PHE A 39 -6.09 -7.19 -14.34
CA PHE A 39 -4.75 -6.64 -14.20
C PHE A 39 -3.99 -7.23 -13.00
N LEU A 40 -4.67 -7.50 -11.88
CA LEU A 40 -4.04 -7.99 -10.65
C LEU A 40 -3.46 -9.41 -10.81
N LEU A 41 -4.22 -10.33 -11.41
CA LEU A 41 -3.87 -11.76 -11.45
C LEU A 41 -2.54 -12.06 -12.16
N PRO A 42 -2.23 -11.49 -13.34
CA PRO A 42 -0.92 -11.64 -13.96
C PRO A 42 0.21 -11.20 -13.03
N TRP A 43 0.07 -10.05 -12.36
CA TRP A 43 1.11 -9.54 -11.45
C TRP A 43 1.32 -10.45 -10.25
N VAL A 44 0.24 -10.90 -9.60
CA VAL A 44 0.32 -11.83 -8.46
C VAL A 44 0.99 -13.15 -8.87
N PHE A 45 0.63 -13.68 -10.04
CA PHE A 45 1.22 -14.90 -10.57
C PHE A 45 2.73 -14.75 -10.81
N TYR A 46 3.16 -13.66 -11.45
CA TYR A 46 4.58 -13.41 -11.69
C TYR A 46 5.38 -13.21 -10.40
N ILE A 47 4.85 -12.44 -9.46
CA ILE A 47 5.49 -12.23 -8.15
C ILE A 47 5.60 -13.56 -7.42
N GLY A 48 4.57 -14.40 -7.49
CA GLY A 48 4.58 -15.75 -6.91
C GLY A 48 5.66 -16.65 -7.51
N ILE A 49 5.79 -16.69 -8.83
CA ILE A 49 6.85 -17.45 -9.53
C ILE A 49 8.24 -16.94 -9.14
N TRP A 50 8.41 -15.61 -9.07
CA TRP A 50 9.67 -14.98 -8.67
C TRP A 50 10.09 -15.38 -7.26
N ILE A 51 9.16 -15.28 -6.30
CA ILE A 51 9.41 -15.66 -4.90
C ILE A 51 9.68 -17.17 -4.77
N TYR A 52 9.04 -18.01 -5.58
CA TYR A 52 9.22 -19.46 -5.56
C TYR A 52 10.60 -19.92 -6.06
N GLY A 53 11.33 -19.09 -6.80
CA GLY A 53 12.74 -19.34 -7.13
C GLY A 53 13.09 -19.25 -8.62
N GLU A 54 12.14 -19.02 -9.51
CA GLU A 54 12.44 -18.77 -10.93
C GLU A 54 12.81 -17.30 -11.17
N ARG A 55 13.90 -16.88 -10.54
CA ARG A 55 14.38 -15.50 -10.57
C ARG A 55 15.05 -15.22 -11.90
N TRP A 56 14.64 -14.15 -12.58
CA TRP A 56 15.23 -13.78 -13.87
C TRP A 56 16.56 -13.06 -13.65
N MET A 57 17.62 -13.84 -13.40
CA MET A 57 19.04 -13.57 -13.68
C MET A 57 19.80 -12.47 -12.88
N SER A 58 19.38 -11.97 -11.71
CA SER A 58 20.24 -11.00 -10.96
C SER A 58 20.11 -10.91 -9.43
N TYR A 59 19.30 -11.73 -8.75
CA TYR A 59 19.07 -11.55 -7.31
C TYR A 59 19.14 -12.89 -6.56
N ASP A 60 20.13 -13.01 -5.67
CA ASP A 60 20.44 -14.22 -4.92
C ASP A 60 19.54 -14.42 -3.68
N GLU A 61 18.83 -13.37 -3.24
CA GLU A 61 18.01 -13.40 -2.02
C GLU A 61 16.63 -12.77 -2.21
N THR A 62 15.65 -13.29 -1.47
CA THR A 62 14.27 -12.76 -1.41
C THR A 62 13.90 -12.53 0.04
N HIS A 63 13.35 -11.35 0.35
CA HIS A 63 13.03 -10.95 1.71
C HIS A 63 11.53 -11.01 1.98
N SER A 64 10.91 -12.17 1.73
CA SER A 64 9.45 -12.36 1.85
C SER A 64 8.91 -12.07 3.26
N ALA A 65 9.76 -12.17 4.30
CA ALA A 65 9.44 -11.83 5.68
C ALA A 65 9.07 -10.35 5.89
N ILE A 66 9.46 -9.45 4.97
CA ILE A 66 9.13 -8.02 5.05
C ILE A 66 7.64 -7.77 4.86
N ILE A 67 6.97 -8.57 4.02
CA ILE A 67 5.53 -8.42 3.77
C ILE A 67 4.71 -8.55 5.08
N PRO A 68 4.77 -9.68 5.81
CA PRO A 68 4.01 -9.81 7.06
C PRO A 68 4.51 -8.84 8.13
N LEU A 69 5.81 -8.51 8.18
CA LEU A 69 6.38 -7.56 9.14
C LEU A 69 5.79 -6.15 8.96
N VAL A 70 5.84 -5.59 7.75
CA VAL A 70 5.31 -4.27 7.44
C VAL A 70 3.81 -4.22 7.68
N ILE A 71 3.06 -5.24 7.23
CA ILE A 71 1.60 -5.31 7.43
C ILE A 71 1.28 -5.36 8.92
N ALA A 72 2.01 -6.14 9.71
CA ALA A 72 1.80 -6.24 11.16
C ALA A 72 2.05 -4.89 11.85
N ILE A 73 3.14 -4.20 11.52
CA ILE A 73 3.47 -2.91 12.13
C ILE A 73 2.48 -1.83 11.69
N ALA A 74 2.13 -1.74 10.40
CA ALA A 74 1.15 -0.78 9.91
C ALA A 74 -0.23 -1.01 10.53
N SER A 75 -0.64 -2.28 10.67
CA SER A 75 -1.87 -2.67 11.37
C SER A 75 -1.80 -2.30 12.85
N PHE A 76 -0.67 -2.56 13.52
CA PHE A 76 -0.48 -2.24 14.93
C PHE A 76 -0.61 -0.74 15.19
N VAL A 77 0.05 0.11 14.40
CA VAL A 77 -0.07 1.58 14.52
C VAL A 77 -1.51 2.04 14.26
N THR A 78 -2.19 1.44 13.28
CA THR A 78 -3.59 1.77 12.97
C THR A 78 -4.54 1.37 14.12
N ILE A 79 -4.34 0.19 14.70
CA ILE A 79 -5.10 -0.29 15.86
C ILE A 79 -4.85 0.59 17.09
N LEU A 80 -3.60 0.96 17.37
CA LEU A 80 -3.28 1.90 18.46
C LEU A 80 -3.97 3.24 18.25
N THR A 81 -3.98 3.75 17.02
CA THR A 81 -4.66 5.00 16.69
C THR A 81 -6.17 4.88 16.92
N TYR A 82 -6.79 3.76 16.51
CA TYR A 82 -8.19 3.48 16.77
C TYR A 82 -8.49 3.45 18.27
N ILE A 83 -7.70 2.72 19.06
CA ILE A 83 -7.86 2.60 20.51
C ILE A 83 -7.75 3.98 21.15
N PHE A 84 -6.71 4.75 20.83
CA PHE A 84 -6.50 6.09 21.37
C PHE A 84 -7.64 7.05 20.97
N ALA A 85 -8.08 7.03 19.71
CA ALA A 85 -9.21 7.83 19.24
C ALA A 85 -10.52 7.49 19.96
N ARG A 86 -10.75 6.20 20.25
CA ARG A 86 -11.90 5.74 21.04
C ARG A 86 -11.85 6.26 22.47
N PHE A 87 -10.68 6.22 23.12
CA PHE A 87 -10.50 6.78 24.46
C PHE A 87 -10.68 8.31 24.47
N ALA A 88 -10.14 9.01 23.48
CA ALA A 88 -10.26 10.45 23.31
C ALA A 88 -11.66 10.91 22.82
N LYS A 89 -12.56 9.97 22.49
CA LYS A 89 -13.89 10.20 21.91
C LYS A 89 -13.88 10.94 20.56
N SER A 90 -12.76 10.88 19.83
CA SER A 90 -12.59 11.51 18.52
C SER A 90 -13.12 10.61 17.41
N LYS A 91 -14.38 10.80 17.01
CA LYS A 91 -15.08 9.93 16.04
C LYS A 91 -14.43 10.00 14.65
N GLU A 92 -13.84 11.12 14.31
CA GLU A 92 -13.21 11.41 13.03
C GLU A 92 -12.14 10.34 12.73
N TYR A 93 -11.26 10.04 13.68
CA TYR A 93 -10.18 9.06 13.50
C TYR A 93 -10.62 7.58 13.61
N THR A 94 -11.90 7.32 13.84
CA THR A 94 -12.44 5.94 13.94
C THR A 94 -13.16 5.48 12.67
N SER A 95 -13.34 6.38 11.69
CA SER A 95 -13.98 6.01 10.42
C SER A 95 -13.11 5.05 9.62
N ILE A 96 -13.73 4.11 8.91
CA ILE A 96 -13.01 3.10 8.14
C ILE A 96 -12.11 3.74 7.06
N LEU A 97 -12.57 4.82 6.44
CA LEU A 97 -11.79 5.56 5.46
C LEU A 97 -10.54 6.16 6.10
N ASN A 98 -10.65 6.86 7.23
CA ASN A 98 -9.49 7.48 7.89
C ASN A 98 -8.51 6.45 8.47
N LEU A 99 -9.00 5.35 9.02
CA LEU A 99 -8.15 4.23 9.44
C LEU A 99 -7.43 3.61 8.24
N SER A 100 -8.09 3.52 7.08
CA SER A 100 -7.47 3.05 5.85
C SER A 100 -6.37 4.01 5.37
N LEU A 101 -6.58 5.34 5.47
CA LEU A 101 -5.53 6.33 5.19
C LEU A 101 -4.31 6.11 6.08
N ILE A 102 -4.52 5.98 7.40
CA ILE A 102 -3.44 5.73 8.36
C ILE A 102 -2.69 4.46 7.99
N PHE A 103 -3.42 3.36 7.76
CA PHE A 103 -2.82 2.09 7.37
C PHE A 103 -1.97 2.20 6.09
N ALA A 104 -2.52 2.81 5.04
CA ALA A 104 -1.85 2.95 3.74
C ALA A 104 -0.53 3.73 3.85
N HIS A 105 -0.53 4.85 4.57
CA HIS A 105 0.68 5.65 4.74
C HIS A 105 1.67 5.06 5.75
N MET A 106 1.20 4.27 6.72
CA MET A 106 2.08 3.50 7.60
C MET A 106 2.74 2.37 6.84
N LEU A 107 2.00 1.66 6.00
CA LEU A 107 2.57 0.63 5.11
C LEU A 107 3.71 1.23 4.28
N ASP A 108 3.48 2.38 3.65
CA ASP A 108 4.49 3.11 2.89
C ASP A 108 5.69 3.59 3.73
N GLY A 109 5.44 4.28 4.83
CA GLY A 109 6.50 4.79 5.71
C GLY A 109 7.40 3.69 6.26
N TRP A 110 6.81 2.61 6.77
CA TRP A 110 7.55 1.48 7.33
C TRP A 110 8.29 0.70 6.25
N THR A 111 7.69 0.53 5.08
CA THR A 111 8.37 -0.09 3.94
C THR A 111 9.64 0.66 3.58
N SER A 112 9.58 1.98 3.34
CA SER A 112 10.78 2.76 2.99
C SER A 112 11.82 2.74 4.11
N TYR A 113 11.40 2.78 5.38
CA TYR A 113 12.30 2.68 6.52
C TYR A 113 13.08 1.36 6.52
N PHE A 114 12.40 0.22 6.37
CA PHE A 114 13.07 -1.07 6.30
C PHE A 114 13.98 -1.16 5.07
N ALA A 115 13.53 -0.63 3.93
CA ALA A 115 14.29 -0.65 2.68
C ALA A 115 15.67 0.03 2.79
N ILE A 116 15.73 1.18 3.46
CA ILE A 116 16.90 2.07 3.41
C ILE A 116 17.76 1.97 4.66
N VAL A 117 17.15 1.87 5.83
CA VAL A 117 17.88 1.81 7.10
C VAL A 117 18.35 0.38 7.37
N ASP A 118 17.66 -0.62 6.81
CA ASP A 118 17.89 -2.04 7.07
C ASP A 118 18.18 -2.34 8.56
N PRO A 119 17.24 -1.99 9.46
CA PRO A 119 17.46 -2.05 10.91
C PRO A 119 17.70 -3.47 11.43
N PHE A 120 17.38 -4.48 10.64
CA PHE A 120 17.55 -5.89 10.97
C PHE A 120 18.75 -6.52 10.26
N HIS A 121 19.56 -5.73 9.54
CA HIS A 121 20.71 -6.20 8.77
C HIS A 121 20.35 -7.38 7.83
N MET A 122 19.21 -7.26 7.16
CA MET A 122 18.68 -8.24 6.22
C MET A 122 19.42 -8.21 4.87
N GLY A 123 20.39 -7.31 4.66
CA GLY A 123 21.14 -7.20 3.41
C GLY A 123 20.37 -6.46 2.33
N LEU A 124 19.48 -5.55 2.73
CA LEU A 124 18.57 -4.86 1.81
C LEU A 124 19.33 -3.77 1.06
N SER A 125 19.43 -3.91 -0.26
CA SER A 125 20.01 -2.89 -1.15
C SER A 125 18.90 -2.15 -1.89
N TYR A 126 18.20 -1.25 -1.21
CA TYR A 126 17.19 -0.40 -1.85
C TYR A 126 17.76 0.94 -2.32
N GLY A 127 17.81 1.14 -3.63
CA GLY A 127 18.16 2.43 -4.23
C GLY A 127 17.00 3.42 -4.15
N GLU A 128 16.83 4.10 -3.02
CA GLU A 128 15.87 5.19 -2.87
C GLU A 128 16.23 6.35 -3.82
N LYS A 129 15.32 6.66 -4.74
CA LYS A 129 15.56 7.66 -5.80
C LYS A 129 15.26 9.09 -5.35
N HIS A 130 14.62 9.28 -4.19
CA HIS A 130 14.19 10.59 -3.72
C HIS A 130 15.16 11.18 -2.68
N PRO A 131 15.73 12.39 -2.91
CA PRO A 131 16.74 12.97 -2.02
C PRO A 131 16.24 13.26 -0.61
N LEU A 132 14.97 13.66 -0.46
CA LEU A 132 14.41 14.07 0.84
C LEU A 132 14.10 12.87 1.76
N PRO A 133 13.40 11.80 1.31
CA PRO A 133 13.30 10.56 2.07
C PRO A 133 14.67 10.00 2.44
N LEU A 134 15.61 9.96 1.48
CA LEU A 134 16.97 9.49 1.71
C LEU A 134 17.68 10.30 2.80
N PHE A 135 17.63 11.64 2.73
CA PHE A 135 18.20 12.52 3.75
C PHE A 135 17.59 12.30 5.14
N LEU A 136 16.26 12.20 5.23
CA LEU A 136 15.56 11.97 6.49
C LEU A 136 15.93 10.61 7.08
N MET A 137 15.96 9.55 6.28
CA MET A 137 16.24 8.19 6.78
C MET A 137 17.71 7.97 7.10
N GLN A 138 18.64 8.53 6.31
CA GLN A 138 20.07 8.44 6.59
C GLN A 138 20.49 9.23 7.83
N LYS A 139 19.84 10.38 8.08
CA LYS A 139 20.22 11.28 9.19
C LYS A 139 19.37 11.10 10.44
N PHE A 140 18.12 10.69 10.30
CA PHE A 140 17.13 10.65 11.38
C PHE A 140 16.30 9.34 11.44
N GLY A 141 16.69 8.30 10.69
CA GLY A 141 16.20 6.92 10.83
C GLY A 141 14.66 6.81 10.86
N LEU A 142 14.12 6.54 12.05
CA LEU A 142 12.68 6.38 12.33
C LEU A 142 11.83 7.65 12.06
N SER A 143 12.45 8.79 11.76
CA SER A 143 11.73 10.03 11.51
C SER A 143 10.76 9.93 10.33
N TYR A 144 11.06 9.14 9.30
CA TYR A 144 10.24 9.10 8.08
C TYR A 144 8.83 8.50 8.30
N PRO A 145 8.69 7.29 8.88
CA PRO A 145 7.38 6.77 9.29
C PRO A 145 6.62 7.73 10.23
N ILE A 146 7.32 8.34 11.20
CA ILE A 146 6.71 9.25 12.18
C ILE A 146 6.17 10.51 11.48
N ILE A 147 6.95 11.12 10.59
CA ILE A 147 6.54 12.31 9.84
C ILE A 147 5.31 11.98 8.98
N LYS A 148 5.28 10.84 8.28
CA LYS A 148 4.09 10.42 7.52
C LYS A 148 2.88 10.25 8.42
N PHE A 149 3.05 9.67 9.61
CA PHE A 149 1.97 9.50 10.57
C PHE A 149 1.39 10.87 10.96
N VAL A 150 2.25 11.81 11.37
CA VAL A 150 1.84 13.18 11.73
C VAL A 150 1.13 13.87 10.58
N ILE A 151 1.65 13.77 9.34
CA ILE A 151 1.03 14.37 8.16
C ILE A 151 -0.36 13.80 7.93
N VAL A 152 -0.55 12.48 8.04
CA VAL A 152 -1.87 11.86 7.79
C VAL A 152 -2.87 12.21 8.87
N ILE A 153 -2.44 12.26 10.13
CA ILE A 153 -3.27 12.77 11.23
C ILE A 153 -3.66 14.24 10.97
N ALA A 154 -2.72 15.07 10.52
CA ALA A 154 -3.00 16.46 10.16
C ALA A 154 -3.96 16.60 8.98
N ILE A 155 -3.84 15.74 7.96
CA ILE A 155 -4.79 15.69 6.82
C ILE A 155 -6.19 15.32 7.32
N ILE A 156 -6.32 14.29 8.17
CA ILE A 156 -7.61 13.89 8.73
C ILE A 156 -8.20 15.04 9.55
N TYR A 157 -7.39 15.69 10.39
CA TYR A 157 -7.81 16.87 11.15
C TYR A 157 -8.29 17.99 10.22
N ALA A 158 -7.51 18.32 9.19
CA ALA A 158 -7.83 19.38 8.25
C ALA A 158 -9.17 19.12 7.55
N MET A 159 -9.41 17.88 7.10
CA MET A 159 -10.62 17.55 6.34
C MET A 159 -11.86 17.36 7.22
N ASP A 160 -11.73 16.69 8.37
CA ASP A 160 -12.88 16.26 9.16
C ASP A 160 -13.18 17.11 10.40
N VAL A 161 -12.24 17.97 10.78
CA VAL A 161 -12.41 18.88 11.90
C VAL A 161 -12.39 20.33 11.42
N TYR A 162 -11.31 20.75 10.76
CA TYR A 162 -11.12 22.15 10.37
C TYR A 162 -12.06 22.57 9.23
N LEU A 163 -12.10 21.82 8.13
CA LEU A 163 -12.93 22.11 6.94
C LEU A 163 -14.32 21.45 7.01
N LYS A 164 -14.73 20.94 8.17
CA LYS A 164 -15.92 20.11 8.30
C LYS A 164 -17.19 20.79 7.79
N GLU A 165 -17.40 22.05 8.16
CA GLU A 165 -18.60 22.80 7.74
C GLU A 165 -18.54 23.19 6.25
N GLU A 166 -17.36 23.53 5.72
CA GLU A 166 -17.18 23.85 4.31
C GLU A 166 -17.39 22.64 3.39
N LEU A 167 -16.96 21.45 3.85
CA LEU A 167 -17.08 20.20 3.09
C LEU A 167 -18.40 19.48 3.29
N LYS A 168 -19.26 19.95 4.21
CA LYS A 168 -20.54 19.32 4.54
C LYS A 168 -21.50 19.24 3.35
N GLU A 169 -21.47 20.22 2.46
CA GLU A 169 -22.27 20.23 1.23
C GLU A 169 -21.60 19.45 0.09
N ARG A 170 -20.32 19.07 0.26
CA ARG A 170 -19.49 18.41 -0.76
C ARG A 170 -18.86 17.12 -0.25
N LEU A 171 -19.61 16.32 0.51
CA LEU A 171 -19.12 15.07 1.12
C LEU A 171 -18.53 14.09 0.09
N THR A 172 -19.14 14.00 -1.10
CA THR A 172 -18.63 13.15 -2.19
C THR A 172 -17.22 13.59 -2.62
N LEU A 173 -16.99 14.90 -2.75
CA LEU A 173 -15.67 15.44 -3.11
C LEU A 173 -14.66 15.21 -1.99
N ALA A 174 -15.05 15.43 -0.73
CA ALA A 174 -14.18 15.19 0.42
C ALA A 174 -13.74 13.71 0.50
N ASN A 175 -14.68 12.78 0.31
CA ASN A 175 -14.37 11.35 0.31
C ASN A 175 -13.53 10.94 -0.91
N LEU A 176 -13.75 11.57 -2.08
CA LEU A 176 -12.94 11.33 -3.26
C LEU A 176 -11.48 11.80 -3.07
N ILE A 177 -11.28 12.97 -2.47
CA ILE A 177 -9.94 13.48 -2.12
C ILE A 177 -9.25 12.51 -1.15
N LYS A 178 -9.94 12.08 -0.09
CA LYS A 178 -9.43 11.07 0.84
C LYS A 178 -9.06 9.77 0.16
N PHE A 179 -9.86 9.34 -0.81
CA PHE A 179 -9.57 8.14 -1.61
C PHE A 179 -8.31 8.32 -2.47
N PHE A 180 -8.09 9.50 -3.06
CA PHE A 180 -6.82 9.77 -3.74
C PHE A 180 -5.64 9.75 -2.78
N ILE A 181 -5.76 10.33 -1.59
CA ILE A 181 -4.71 10.31 -0.56
C ILE A 181 -4.42 8.88 -0.10
N LEU A 182 -5.46 8.06 0.08
CA LEU A 182 -5.34 6.64 0.36
C LEU A 182 -4.50 5.93 -0.70
N ILE A 183 -4.77 6.16 -1.99
CA ILE A 183 -4.00 5.58 -3.10
C ILE A 183 -2.56 6.09 -3.09
N LEU A 184 -2.33 7.37 -2.79
CA LEU A 184 -0.99 7.97 -2.72
C LEU A 184 -0.12 7.35 -1.61
N GLY A 185 -0.70 6.84 -0.52
CA GLY A 185 0.03 6.04 0.45
C GLY A 185 0.16 4.57 0.02
N LEU A 186 -0.95 3.95 -0.37
CA LEU A 186 -1.01 2.50 -0.59
C LEU A 186 -0.19 2.06 -1.81
N SER A 187 -0.21 2.85 -2.89
CA SER A 187 0.46 2.51 -4.14
C SER A 187 1.99 2.45 -4.00
N PRO A 188 2.70 3.50 -3.53
CA PRO A 188 4.14 3.42 -3.34
C PRO A 188 4.52 2.40 -2.26
N GLY A 189 3.76 2.33 -1.16
CA GLY A 189 4.04 1.36 -0.11
C GLY A 189 3.96 -0.09 -0.57
N LEU A 190 2.90 -0.45 -1.30
CA LEU A 190 2.75 -1.80 -1.84
C LEU A 190 3.83 -2.11 -2.89
N ARG A 191 4.11 -1.14 -3.78
CA ARG A 191 5.15 -1.27 -4.81
C ARG A 191 6.50 -1.54 -4.16
N ASP A 192 6.90 -0.71 -3.20
CA ASP A 192 8.22 -0.80 -2.58
C ASP A 192 8.32 -2.07 -1.71
N MET A 193 7.24 -2.45 -1.03
CA MET A 193 7.21 -3.66 -0.21
C MET A 193 7.38 -4.91 -1.05
N LEU A 194 6.70 -4.99 -2.20
CA LEU A 194 6.86 -6.10 -3.14
C LEU A 194 8.24 -6.10 -3.77
N ARG A 195 8.77 -4.92 -4.09
CA ARG A 195 10.10 -4.74 -4.66
C ARG A 195 11.19 -5.28 -3.72
N ILE A 196 11.14 -4.88 -2.45
CA ILE A 196 12.07 -5.37 -1.42
C ILE A 196 11.86 -6.86 -1.17
N ALA A 197 10.62 -7.35 -1.09
CA ALA A 197 10.34 -8.77 -0.92
C ALA A 197 10.91 -9.64 -2.05
N MET A 198 10.93 -9.09 -3.26
CA MET A 198 11.54 -9.71 -4.46
C MET A 198 13.06 -9.51 -4.53
N GLY A 199 13.65 -8.68 -3.68
CA GLY A 199 15.08 -8.40 -3.62
C GLY A 199 15.60 -7.39 -4.66
N ILE A 200 14.72 -6.59 -5.29
CA ILE A 200 15.03 -5.71 -6.45
C ILE A 200 15.04 -4.21 -6.12
#